data_AF-A0A1M5IW07-F1
#
_entry.id   AF-A0A1M5IW07-F1
#
_cell.length_a   1.000
_cell.length_b   1.000
_cell.length_c   1.000
_cell.angle_alpha   90.00
_cell.angle_beta   90.00
_cell.angle_gamma   90.00
#
_symmetry.space_group_name_H-M   'P 1'
#
loop_
_entity.id
_entity.type
_entity.pdbx_description
1 polymer ?
#
loop_
_entity_poly.entity_id
_entity_poly.type
_entity_poly.pdbx_seq_one_letter_code
_entity_poly.pdbx_strand_id
1 'polypeptide(L)'
;MKTTKLIFLTAALSFQCSIAQFAKIVDQDGYVNLRKQADTKSSIVGKINSDEIVYIFSPEDGNKNWLNTDYTDKNGETLSGYIHSSRIQYIESYESVPAVSVSENKAVFNSKKMTVTIESEPFNYKENKKYFSTTQYNGYKVEDQFKGQQIWGTDGTIPQTHYKSISVNMGGKTLQVPQKELENLFNINTEFAACYFDSKSETLYISMVNSDGAGGYAVLFRIEKGEYKGKTVIMPF
;
A
#
# COMPACT_ATOMS: atom_id res chain seq x y z
N MET A 1 -7.85 62.46 -4.51
CA MET A 1 -7.10 61.38 -5.23
C MET A 1 -7.54 60.05 -4.64
N LYS A 2 -8.09 59.15 -5.46
CA LYS A 2 -8.65 57.86 -5.03
C LYS A 2 -7.53 56.82 -4.89
N THR A 3 -7.42 56.18 -3.74
CA THR A 3 -6.50 55.07 -3.49
C THR A 3 -7.15 53.75 -3.91
N THR A 4 -6.67 53.18 -5.02
CA THR A 4 -7.10 51.87 -5.51
C THR A 4 -6.43 50.78 -4.67
N LYS A 5 -7.22 49.97 -3.95
CA LYS A 5 -6.72 48.77 -3.27
C LYS A 5 -6.54 47.66 -4.31
N LEU A 6 -5.30 47.22 -4.49
CA LEU A 6 -4.97 46.02 -5.28
C LEU A 6 -5.13 44.79 -4.38
N ILE A 7 -6.09 43.93 -4.70
CA ILE A 7 -6.28 42.64 -4.02
C ILE A 7 -5.47 41.61 -4.80
N PHE A 8 -4.41 41.08 -4.18
CA PHE A 8 -3.69 39.92 -4.69
C PHE A 8 -4.48 38.65 -4.34
N LEU A 9 -5.03 38.00 -5.36
CA LEU A 9 -5.64 36.68 -5.23
C LEU A 9 -4.58 35.63 -5.55
N THR A 10 -3.96 35.05 -4.52
CA THR A 10 -3.04 33.93 -4.66
C THR A 10 -3.85 32.67 -4.99
N ALA A 11 -3.83 32.25 -6.25
CA ALA A 11 -4.34 30.96 -6.65
C ALA A 11 -3.37 29.87 -6.15
N ALA A 12 -3.76 29.13 -5.12
CA ALA A 12 -3.07 27.92 -4.72
C ALA A 12 -3.36 26.85 -5.79
N LEU A 13 -2.39 26.64 -6.69
CA LEU A 13 -2.44 25.61 -7.69
C LEU A 13 -2.18 24.27 -6.99
N SER A 14 -3.23 23.62 -6.49
CA SER A 14 -3.16 22.25 -5.97
C SER A 14 -2.99 21.30 -7.15
N PHE A 15 -1.75 21.02 -7.53
CA PHE A 15 -1.40 19.88 -8.37
C PHE A 15 -1.74 18.61 -7.59
N GLN A 16 -2.94 18.07 -7.77
CA GLN A 16 -3.20 16.68 -7.46
C GLN A 16 -2.57 15.85 -8.58
N CYS A 17 -1.28 15.55 -8.46
CA CYS A 17 -0.75 14.38 -9.15
C CYS A 17 -1.55 13.18 -8.61
N SER A 18 -2.32 12.53 -9.47
CA SER A 18 -2.90 11.22 -9.17
C SER A 18 -1.75 10.23 -9.11
N ILE A 19 -1.13 10.12 -7.94
CA ILE A 19 -0.13 9.10 -7.65
C ILE A 19 -0.90 7.78 -7.51
N ALA A 20 -0.27 6.68 -7.91
CA ALA A 20 -0.86 5.37 -7.74
C ALA A 20 -1.11 5.07 -6.25
N GLN A 21 -2.29 4.55 -5.92
CA GLN A 21 -2.83 4.55 -4.56
C GLN A 21 -3.67 3.32 -4.25
N PHE A 22 -3.63 2.86 -3.01
CA PHE A 22 -4.56 1.85 -2.53
C PHE A 22 -5.98 2.41 -2.44
N ALA A 23 -6.96 1.58 -2.80
CA ALA A 23 -8.37 1.86 -2.67
C ALA A 23 -9.14 0.64 -2.18
N LYS A 24 -10.25 0.88 -1.45
CA LYS A 24 -11.21 -0.14 -1.05
C LYS A 24 -12.34 -0.20 -2.06
N ILE A 25 -12.76 -1.39 -2.48
CA ILE A 25 -13.98 -1.56 -3.29
C ILE A 25 -15.20 -1.26 -2.43
N VAL A 26 -16.06 -0.37 -2.91
CA VAL A 26 -17.33 0.01 -2.28
C VAL A 26 -18.44 -0.04 -3.33
N ASP A 27 -18.99 -1.24 -3.54
CA ASP A 27 -20.11 -1.46 -4.46
C ASP A 27 -21.39 -1.85 -3.70
N GLN A 28 -22.54 -1.31 -4.14
CA GLN A 28 -23.84 -1.63 -3.56
C GLN A 28 -24.28 -3.06 -3.89
N ASP A 29 -23.82 -3.60 -5.02
CA ASP A 29 -24.13 -4.96 -5.46
C ASP A 29 -23.23 -6.01 -4.77
N GLY A 30 -22.33 -5.57 -3.88
CA GLY A 30 -21.40 -6.43 -3.15
C GLY A 30 -20.14 -6.80 -3.93
N TYR A 31 -20.03 -6.45 -5.21
CA TYR A 31 -18.83 -6.62 -6.02
C TYR A 31 -18.79 -5.63 -7.19
N VAL A 32 -17.60 -5.39 -7.73
CA VAL A 32 -17.40 -4.67 -8.98
C VAL A 32 -16.90 -5.62 -10.08
N ASN A 33 -17.34 -5.41 -11.31
CA ASN A 33 -16.79 -6.13 -12.46
C ASN A 33 -15.49 -5.48 -12.91
N LEU A 34 -14.41 -6.27 -12.98
CA LEU A 34 -13.18 -5.88 -13.65
C LEU A 34 -13.36 -6.09 -15.15
N ARG A 35 -13.15 -5.03 -15.94
CA ARG A 35 -13.41 -5.04 -17.38
C ARG A 35 -12.13 -4.92 -18.19
N LYS A 36 -12.12 -5.54 -19.38
CA LYS A 36 -10.96 -5.54 -20.27
C LYS A 36 -10.58 -4.14 -20.75
N GLN A 37 -11.55 -3.26 -20.90
CA GLN A 37 -11.37 -1.86 -21.33
C GLN A 37 -12.20 -0.93 -20.44
N ALA A 38 -11.85 0.36 -20.47
CA ALA A 38 -12.52 1.47 -19.80
C ALA A 38 -13.93 1.78 -20.36
N ASP A 39 -14.80 0.78 -20.44
CA ASP A 39 -16.16 0.87 -20.96
C ASP A 39 -17.11 -0.11 -20.25
N THR A 40 -18.29 0.37 -19.86
CA THR A 40 -19.41 -0.43 -19.32
C THR A 40 -19.86 -1.59 -20.21
N LYS A 41 -19.65 -1.53 -21.52
CA LYS A 41 -19.98 -2.58 -22.50
C LYS A 41 -18.83 -3.55 -22.75
N SER A 42 -17.64 -3.26 -22.24
CA SER A 42 -16.48 -4.12 -22.40
C SER A 42 -16.66 -5.46 -21.67
N SER A 43 -16.03 -6.51 -22.19
CA SER A 43 -16.02 -7.84 -21.61
C SER A 43 -15.52 -7.81 -20.16
N ILE A 44 -16.19 -8.56 -19.29
CA ILE A 44 -15.79 -8.76 -17.91
C ILE A 44 -14.69 -9.82 -17.87
N VAL A 45 -13.56 -9.49 -17.23
CA VAL A 45 -12.42 -10.40 -17.06
C VAL A 45 -12.33 -10.93 -15.62
N GLY A 46 -12.98 -10.27 -14.67
CA GLY A 46 -12.98 -10.70 -13.27
C GLY A 46 -14.05 -9.99 -12.43
N LYS A 47 -14.16 -10.40 -11.17
CA LYS A 47 -15.00 -9.77 -10.16
C LYS A 47 -14.20 -9.57 -8.88
N ILE A 48 -14.30 -8.38 -8.31
CA ILE A 48 -13.63 -8.01 -7.05
C ILE A 48 -14.73 -7.69 -6.04
N ASN A 49 -14.73 -8.37 -4.89
CA ASN A 49 -15.79 -8.14 -3.91
C ASN A 49 -15.62 -6.80 -3.21
N SER A 50 -16.71 -6.29 -2.64
CA SER A 50 -16.65 -5.12 -1.75
C SER A 50 -15.77 -5.42 -0.54
N ASP A 51 -15.18 -4.37 0.02
CA ASP A 51 -14.19 -4.39 1.11
C ASP A 51 -12.83 -5.00 0.77
N GLU A 52 -12.64 -5.54 -0.43
CA GLU A 52 -11.32 -5.88 -0.95
C GLU A 52 -10.50 -4.63 -1.27
N ILE A 53 -9.18 -4.76 -1.14
CA ILE A 53 -8.21 -3.70 -1.40
C ILE A 53 -7.59 -3.91 -2.77
N VAL A 54 -7.60 -2.85 -3.57
CA VAL A 54 -6.95 -2.78 -4.88
C VAL A 54 -5.91 -1.69 -4.89
N TYR A 55 -4.97 -1.76 -5.82
CA TYR A 55 -4.02 -0.68 -6.08
C TYR A 55 -4.34 -0.05 -7.42
N ILE A 56 -4.65 1.25 -7.41
CA ILE A 56 -5.02 1.99 -8.60
C ILE A 56 -3.77 2.55 -9.24
N PHE A 57 -3.48 2.11 -10.45
CA PHE A 57 -2.38 2.66 -11.24
C PHE A 57 -2.76 4.01 -11.83
N SER A 58 -1.75 4.84 -12.06
CA SER A 58 -1.93 6.16 -12.67
C SER A 58 -2.68 6.04 -14.00
N PRO A 59 -3.71 6.87 -14.26
CA PRO A 59 -4.51 6.76 -15.47
C PRO A 59 -3.66 7.06 -16.71
N GLU A 60 -3.47 6.07 -17.58
CA GLU A 60 -2.65 6.19 -18.80
C GLU A 60 -3.21 7.25 -19.78
N ASP A 61 -4.54 7.34 -19.89
CA ASP A 61 -5.21 8.16 -20.91
C ASP A 61 -5.92 9.41 -20.35
N GLY A 62 -5.66 9.78 -19.09
CA GLY A 62 -6.33 10.90 -18.42
C GLY A 62 -7.83 10.70 -18.14
N ASN A 63 -8.39 9.52 -18.45
CA ASN A 63 -9.77 9.15 -18.14
C ASN A 63 -9.92 8.86 -16.65
N LYS A 64 -10.33 9.88 -15.88
CA LYS A 64 -10.49 9.78 -14.42
C LYS A 64 -11.68 8.91 -13.96
N ASN A 65 -12.57 8.51 -14.87
CA ASN A 65 -13.74 7.70 -14.53
C ASN A 65 -13.43 6.21 -14.52
N TRP A 66 -12.36 5.79 -15.20
CA TRP A 66 -11.97 4.38 -15.30
C TRP A 66 -10.56 4.21 -14.77
N LEU A 67 -10.45 3.36 -13.77
CA LEU A 67 -9.24 3.13 -13.00
C LEU A 67 -8.67 1.78 -13.39
N ASN A 68 -7.40 1.79 -13.79
CA ASN A 68 -6.67 0.56 -14.05
C ASN A 68 -6.19 -0.06 -12.73
N THR A 69 -6.34 -1.38 -12.61
CA THR A 69 -5.88 -2.15 -11.45
C THR A 69 -5.55 -3.57 -11.87
N ASP A 70 -4.58 -4.13 -11.17
CA ASP A 70 -4.33 -5.56 -11.13
C ASP A 70 -5.05 -6.14 -9.92
N TYR A 71 -5.52 -7.37 -10.06
CA TYR A 71 -6.22 -8.10 -9.02
C TYR A 71 -5.84 -9.57 -9.09
N THR A 72 -5.24 -10.08 -8.03
CA THR A 72 -4.99 -11.51 -7.89
C THR A 72 -6.21 -12.16 -7.25
N ASP A 73 -6.85 -13.06 -7.99
CA ASP A 73 -8.03 -13.76 -7.51
C ASP A 73 -7.68 -14.80 -6.43
N LYS A 74 -8.70 -15.41 -5.82
CA LYS A 74 -8.54 -16.44 -4.79
C LYS A 74 -7.79 -17.70 -5.25
N ASN A 75 -7.63 -17.90 -6.56
CA ASN A 75 -6.91 -19.04 -7.13
C ASN A 75 -5.45 -18.68 -7.43
N GLY A 76 -5.04 -17.42 -7.20
CA GLY A 76 -3.70 -16.92 -7.48
C GLY A 76 -3.49 -16.43 -8.90
N GLU A 77 -4.56 -16.26 -9.69
CA GLU A 77 -4.48 -15.70 -11.04
C GLU A 77 -4.51 -14.17 -10.98
N THR A 78 -3.49 -13.51 -11.52
CA THR A 78 -3.47 -12.04 -11.65
C THR A 78 -4.23 -11.62 -12.90
N LEU A 79 -5.27 -10.83 -12.68
CA LEU A 79 -6.12 -10.25 -13.71
C LEU A 79 -5.88 -8.74 -13.77
N SER A 80 -5.63 -8.22 -14.96
CA SER A 80 -5.50 -6.78 -15.21
C SER A 80 -6.76 -6.24 -15.88
N GLY A 81 -7.22 -5.07 -15.46
CA GLY A 81 -8.35 -4.43 -16.12
C GLY A 81 -8.77 -3.10 -15.51
N TYR A 82 -10.00 -2.71 -15.82
CA TYR A 82 -10.56 -1.41 -15.47
C TYR A 82 -11.81 -1.56 -14.60
N ILE A 83 -11.89 -0.72 -13.58
CA ILE A 83 -13.08 -0.52 -12.74
C ILE A 83 -13.52 0.94 -12.80
N HIS A 84 -14.80 1.20 -12.60
CA HIS A 84 -15.29 2.58 -12.58
C HIS A 84 -14.96 3.25 -11.23
N SER A 85 -14.52 4.50 -11.26
CA SER A 85 -14.05 5.23 -10.07
C SER A 85 -15.12 5.43 -9.01
N SER A 86 -16.40 5.41 -9.39
CA SER A 86 -17.52 5.46 -8.43
C SER A 86 -17.68 4.20 -7.57
N ARG A 87 -16.87 3.15 -7.79
CA ARG A 87 -16.94 1.87 -7.07
C ARG A 87 -15.81 1.71 -6.05
N ILE A 88 -15.06 2.77 -5.79
CA ILE A 88 -13.93 2.73 -4.88
C ILE A 88 -13.97 3.87 -3.86
N GLN A 89 -13.27 3.66 -2.75
CA GLN A 89 -12.90 4.69 -1.79
C GLN A 89 -11.38 4.62 -1.62
N TYR A 90 -10.67 5.69 -1.99
CA TYR A 90 -9.22 5.75 -1.79
C TYR A 90 -8.87 5.63 -0.32
N ILE A 91 -7.83 4.87 0.02
CA ILE A 91 -7.42 4.70 1.42
C ILE A 91 -6.98 6.03 2.03
N GLU A 92 -6.31 6.88 1.25
CA GLU A 92 -5.87 8.19 1.72
C GLU A 92 -7.00 9.19 2.01
N SER A 93 -8.21 8.91 1.56
CA SER A 93 -9.37 9.76 1.80
C SER A 93 -10.02 9.51 3.17
N TYR A 94 -9.64 8.46 3.88
CA TYR A 94 -10.03 8.24 5.27
C TYR A 94 -9.31 9.22 6.22
N GLU A 95 -9.74 9.28 7.48
CA GLU A 95 -9.14 10.18 8.47
C GLU A 95 -7.66 9.85 8.66
N SER A 96 -6.76 10.77 8.32
CA SER A 96 -5.33 10.57 8.52
C SER A 96 -4.99 10.52 10.02
N VAL A 97 -4.15 9.57 10.41
CA VAL A 97 -3.51 9.54 11.73
C VAL A 97 -2.19 10.32 11.60
N PRO A 98 -2.04 11.50 12.24
CA PRO A 98 -0.87 12.34 12.02
C PRO A 98 0.44 11.69 12.44
N ALA A 99 1.49 11.90 11.65
CA ALA A 99 2.85 11.58 12.05
C ALA A 99 3.30 12.52 13.18
N VAL A 100 3.91 11.96 14.22
CA VAL A 100 4.49 12.70 15.35
C VAL A 100 6.01 12.79 15.22
N SER A 101 6.64 11.70 14.77
CA SER A 101 8.07 11.65 14.52
C SER A 101 8.36 10.67 13.39
N VAL A 102 9.21 11.07 12.44
CA VAL A 102 9.65 10.24 11.34
C VAL A 102 11.16 10.42 11.20
N SER A 103 11.87 9.31 11.10
CA SER A 103 13.30 9.20 10.80
C SER A 103 13.51 8.04 9.84
N GLU A 104 14.73 7.85 9.34
CA GLU A 104 15.05 6.76 8.40
C GLU A 104 14.54 5.38 8.83
N ASN A 105 14.71 5.03 10.11
CA ASN A 105 14.41 3.70 10.65
C ASN A 105 13.19 3.63 11.59
N LYS A 106 12.46 4.73 11.78
CA LYS A 106 11.34 4.78 12.71
C LYS A 106 10.31 5.82 12.32
N ALA A 107 9.05 5.41 12.27
CA ALA A 107 7.91 6.30 12.14
C ALA A 107 6.92 6.08 13.27
N VAL A 108 6.44 7.16 13.89
CA VAL A 108 5.43 7.16 14.94
C VAL A 108 4.28 8.04 14.53
N PHE A 109 3.08 7.47 14.52
CA PHE A 109 1.82 8.16 14.25
C PHE A 109 0.94 8.12 15.49
N ASN A 110 0.22 9.20 15.76
CA ASN A 110 -0.58 9.29 16.96
C ASN A 110 -1.87 10.09 16.74
N SER A 111 -2.95 9.60 17.31
CA SER A 111 -4.20 10.33 17.50
C SER A 111 -4.71 10.12 18.92
N LYS A 112 -5.89 10.69 19.24
CA LYS A 112 -6.55 10.43 20.54
C LYS A 112 -6.93 8.95 20.73
N LYS A 113 -7.09 8.19 19.64
CA LYS A 113 -7.60 6.81 19.65
C LYS A 113 -6.50 5.76 19.59
N MET A 114 -5.34 6.12 19.02
CA MET A 114 -4.31 5.14 18.73
C MET A 114 -2.91 5.74 18.62
N THR A 115 -1.93 4.86 18.80
CA THR A 115 -0.52 5.11 18.47
C THR A 115 -0.04 3.97 17.58
N VAL A 116 0.64 4.32 16.49
CA VAL A 116 1.27 3.36 15.56
C VAL A 116 2.77 3.64 15.57
N THR A 117 3.57 2.60 15.76
CA THR A 117 5.03 2.66 15.71
C THR A 117 5.53 1.65 14.71
N ILE A 118 6.27 2.10 13.72
CA ILE A 118 6.92 1.29 12.69
C ILE A 118 8.42 1.43 12.91
N GLU A 119 9.13 0.32 13.04
CA GLU A 119 10.57 0.29 13.23
C GLU A 119 11.23 -0.65 12.23
N SER A 120 12.32 -0.20 11.63
CA SER A 120 13.21 -1.01 10.81
C SER A 120 14.61 -1.08 11.43
N GLU A 121 15.38 -2.09 11.02
CA GLU A 121 16.77 -2.25 11.44
C GLU A 121 17.62 -2.89 10.33
N PRO A 122 18.98 -2.74 10.41
CA PRO A 122 19.88 -3.37 9.45
C PRO A 122 19.67 -4.88 9.34
N PHE A 123 19.75 -5.42 8.14
CA PHE A 123 19.59 -6.85 7.88
C PHE A 123 20.95 -7.56 7.84
N ASN A 124 21.14 -8.54 8.72
CA ASN A 124 22.35 -9.36 8.72
C ASN A 124 22.26 -10.48 7.68
N TYR A 125 22.67 -10.22 6.45
CA TYR A 125 22.62 -11.20 5.36
C TYR A 125 23.42 -12.46 5.66
N LYS A 126 24.62 -12.34 6.25
CA LYS A 126 25.51 -13.48 6.50
C LYS A 126 24.86 -14.54 7.40
N GLU A 127 24.16 -14.11 8.44
CA GLU A 127 23.45 -15.01 9.36
C GLU A 127 22.18 -15.60 8.75
N ASN A 128 21.53 -14.86 7.86
CA ASN A 128 20.23 -15.22 7.30
C ASN A 128 20.31 -15.90 5.93
N LYS A 129 21.49 -15.97 5.30
CA LYS A 129 21.69 -16.54 3.96
C LYS A 129 21.06 -17.92 3.75
N LYS A 130 21.09 -18.77 4.78
CA LYS A 130 20.51 -20.12 4.74
C LYS A 130 18.99 -20.17 4.54
N TYR A 131 18.29 -19.06 4.77
CA TYR A 131 16.85 -18.95 4.59
C TYR A 131 16.44 -18.45 3.20
N PHE A 132 17.41 -18.04 2.38
CA PHE A 132 17.16 -17.67 1.02
C PHE A 132 17.15 -18.90 0.12
N SER A 133 16.19 -18.95 -0.81
CA SER A 133 16.12 -19.96 -1.87
C SER A 133 16.07 -19.30 -3.24
N THR A 134 16.48 -20.07 -4.24
CA THR A 134 16.67 -19.59 -5.61
C THR A 134 15.75 -20.33 -6.55
N THR A 135 15.01 -19.60 -7.38
CA THR A 135 14.29 -20.15 -8.52
C THR A 135 15.14 -20.03 -9.80
N GLN A 136 15.04 -21.03 -10.68
CA GLN A 136 15.67 -20.98 -12.01
C GLN A 136 14.71 -20.39 -13.03
N TYR A 137 15.13 -19.30 -13.67
CA TYR A 137 14.41 -18.65 -14.75
C TYR A 137 15.30 -18.61 -16.00
N ASN A 138 14.92 -19.36 -17.05
CA ASN A 138 15.64 -19.37 -18.34
C ASN A 138 17.17 -19.53 -18.24
N GLY A 139 17.65 -20.35 -17.29
CA GLY A 139 19.08 -20.58 -17.05
C GLY A 139 19.76 -19.63 -16.07
N TYR A 140 19.04 -18.60 -15.59
CA TYR A 140 19.50 -17.69 -14.53
C TYR A 140 18.97 -18.13 -13.16
N LYS A 141 19.80 -17.96 -12.15
CA LYS A 141 19.47 -18.20 -10.73
C LYS A 141 19.10 -16.88 -10.08
N VAL A 142 17.86 -16.76 -9.62
CA VAL A 142 17.37 -15.57 -8.92
C VAL A 142 17.04 -15.95 -7.48
N GLU A 143 17.60 -15.23 -6.51
CA GLU A 143 17.27 -15.36 -5.09
C GLU A 143 15.99 -14.57 -4.84
N ASP A 144 14.84 -15.22 -5.00
CA ASP A 144 13.50 -14.62 -5.03
C ASP A 144 12.61 -15.06 -3.86
N GLN A 145 13.14 -15.91 -2.98
CA GLN A 145 12.42 -16.43 -1.83
C GLN A 145 13.21 -16.31 -0.53
N PHE A 146 12.52 -15.94 0.54
CA PHE A 146 13.03 -15.92 1.90
C PHE A 146 12.08 -16.67 2.82
N LYS A 147 12.57 -17.72 3.49
CA LYS A 147 11.77 -18.63 4.34
C LYS A 147 10.54 -19.20 3.61
N GLY A 148 10.67 -19.46 2.31
CA GLY A 148 9.60 -20.00 1.46
C GLY A 148 8.53 -18.99 1.05
N GLN A 149 8.75 -17.69 1.30
CA GLN A 149 7.88 -16.60 0.85
C GLN A 149 8.58 -15.80 -0.26
N GLN A 150 7.82 -15.28 -1.23
CA GLN A 150 8.35 -14.35 -2.23
C GLN A 150 8.99 -13.13 -1.54
N ILE A 151 10.18 -12.74 -2.00
CA ILE A 151 10.90 -11.54 -1.54
C ILE A 151 10.29 -10.28 -2.15
N TRP A 152 10.24 -9.21 -1.35
CA TRP A 152 9.90 -7.86 -1.79
C TRP A 152 10.97 -6.86 -1.36
N GLY A 153 11.20 -5.84 -2.18
CA GLY A 153 12.14 -4.75 -1.87
C GLY A 153 13.54 -4.95 -2.43
N THR A 154 13.81 -6.06 -3.09
CA THR A 154 15.07 -6.30 -3.81
C THR A 154 14.79 -6.81 -5.21
N ASP A 155 15.79 -6.66 -6.08
CA ASP A 155 15.85 -7.10 -7.46
C ASP A 155 16.95 -8.18 -7.65
N GLY A 156 17.18 -8.99 -6.62
CA GLY A 156 18.30 -9.95 -6.55
C GLY A 156 19.54 -9.41 -5.85
N THR A 157 19.50 -8.16 -5.37
CA THR A 157 20.52 -7.57 -4.50
C THR A 157 20.36 -8.01 -3.04
N ILE A 158 21.44 -7.92 -2.26
CA ILE A 158 21.43 -8.24 -0.83
C ILE A 158 20.57 -7.19 -0.08
N PRO A 159 19.55 -7.61 0.68
CA PRO A 159 18.76 -6.70 1.51
C PRO A 159 19.61 -5.90 2.51
N GLN A 160 19.32 -4.62 2.67
CA GLN A 160 20.02 -3.73 3.61
C GLN A 160 19.29 -3.59 4.94
N THR A 161 17.95 -3.51 4.91
CA THR A 161 17.11 -3.36 6.11
C THR A 161 15.91 -4.29 6.05
N HIS A 162 15.33 -4.56 7.22
CA HIS A 162 14.07 -5.29 7.37
C HIS A 162 13.22 -4.66 8.48
N TYR A 163 11.94 -5.03 8.55
CA TYR A 163 11.10 -4.62 9.66
C TYR A 163 11.59 -5.26 10.96
N LYS A 164 11.81 -4.42 11.96
CA LYS A 164 11.95 -4.84 13.35
C LYS A 164 10.58 -5.10 13.96
N SER A 165 9.64 -4.17 13.78
CA SER A 165 8.25 -4.34 14.24
C SER A 165 7.28 -3.33 13.61
N ILE A 166 5.99 -3.69 13.64
CA ILE A 166 4.88 -2.74 13.51
C ILE A 166 3.97 -2.96 14.73
N SER A 167 3.92 -1.95 15.60
CA SER A 167 3.16 -1.95 16.84
C SER A 167 2.00 -0.97 16.74
N VAL A 168 0.80 -1.42 17.11
CA VAL A 168 -0.43 -0.62 17.12
C VAL A 168 -1.04 -0.67 18.51
N ASN A 169 -1.14 0.47 19.19
CA ASN A 169 -1.97 0.60 20.39
C ASN A 169 -3.32 1.22 20.00
N MET A 170 -4.42 0.51 20.23
CA MET A 170 -5.78 0.99 19.99
C MET A 170 -6.63 0.69 21.23
N GLY A 171 -7.21 1.73 21.85
CA GLY A 171 -8.08 1.55 23.01
C GLY A 171 -7.42 0.83 24.19
N GLY A 172 -6.12 1.07 24.41
CA GLY A 172 -5.35 0.45 25.50
C GLY A 172 -4.86 -0.98 25.24
N LYS A 173 -5.24 -1.59 24.11
CA LYS A 173 -4.69 -2.87 23.65
C LYS A 173 -3.57 -2.65 22.66
N THR A 174 -2.45 -3.34 22.86
CA THR A 174 -1.32 -3.34 21.94
C THR A 174 -1.35 -4.59 21.08
N LEU A 175 -1.39 -4.40 19.76
CA LEU A 175 -1.22 -5.42 18.73
C LEU A 175 0.18 -5.27 18.13
N GLN A 176 0.86 -6.38 17.91
CA GLN A 176 2.05 -6.45 17.05
C GLN A 176 1.65 -7.16 15.76
N VAL A 177 2.03 -6.60 14.61
CA VAL A 177 1.89 -7.34 13.34
C VAL A 177 2.80 -8.58 13.42
N PRO A 178 2.30 -9.79 13.10
CA PRO A 178 3.08 -11.02 13.24
C PRO A 178 4.38 -10.97 12.40
N GLN A 179 5.50 -11.44 12.95
CA GLN A 179 6.79 -11.37 12.24
C GLN A 179 6.78 -12.09 10.90
N LYS A 180 6.03 -13.19 10.77
CA LYS A 180 5.87 -13.94 9.51
C LYS A 180 5.29 -13.07 8.38
N GLU A 181 4.53 -12.03 8.73
CA GLU A 181 3.94 -11.10 7.78
C GLU A 181 4.92 -10.03 7.30
N LEU A 182 6.05 -9.87 7.99
CA LEU A 182 7.01 -8.80 7.76
C LEU A 182 8.35 -9.32 7.22
N GLU A 183 8.69 -10.59 7.51
CA GLU A 183 10.05 -11.12 7.34
C GLU A 183 10.55 -11.22 5.89
N ASN A 184 9.66 -11.18 4.90
CA ASN A 184 9.98 -11.21 3.48
C ASN A 184 9.91 -9.83 2.79
N LEU A 185 9.70 -8.77 3.58
CA LEU A 185 9.64 -7.38 3.11
C LEU A 185 10.96 -6.68 3.53
N PHE A 186 11.73 -6.23 2.55
CA PHE A 186 13.06 -5.67 2.75
C PHE A 186 13.17 -4.21 2.30
N ASN A 187 14.32 -3.60 2.61
CA ASN A 187 14.68 -2.23 2.23
C ASN A 187 13.60 -1.23 2.66
N ILE A 188 13.30 -1.24 3.96
CA ILE A 188 12.21 -0.50 4.56
C ILE A 188 12.52 0.99 4.53
N ASN A 189 11.57 1.78 4.04
CA ASN A 189 11.62 3.23 4.07
C ASN A 189 10.48 3.77 4.93
N THR A 190 10.79 4.11 6.18
CA THR A 190 9.77 4.58 7.12
C THR A 190 9.34 6.04 6.86
N GLU A 191 10.07 6.79 6.04
CA GLU A 191 9.71 8.17 5.67
C GLU A 191 8.49 8.24 4.75
N PHE A 192 8.22 7.18 3.99
CA PHE A 192 7.02 7.05 3.15
C PHE A 192 5.90 6.26 3.80
N ALA A 193 5.89 6.17 5.14
CA ALA A 193 4.77 5.61 5.87
C ALA A 193 3.63 6.62 6.00
N ALA A 194 2.39 6.14 5.88
CA ALA A 194 1.17 6.89 6.14
C ALA A 194 0.13 6.00 6.83
N CYS A 195 -0.65 6.59 7.73
CA CYS A 195 -1.70 5.89 8.48
C CYS A 195 -3.05 6.56 8.26
N TYR A 196 -4.09 5.76 8.02
CA TYR A 196 -5.46 6.23 7.77
C TYR A 196 -6.47 5.38 8.54
N PHE A 197 -7.53 6.00 9.05
CA PHE A 197 -8.52 5.35 9.90
C PHE A 197 -9.95 5.50 9.36
N ASP A 198 -10.58 4.36 9.08
CA ASP A 198 -12.01 4.27 8.80
C ASP A 198 -12.78 4.07 10.11
N SER A 199 -13.41 5.15 10.59
CA SER A 199 -14.20 5.12 11.83
C SER A 199 -15.47 4.28 11.75
N LYS A 200 -16.00 4.00 10.55
CA LYS A 200 -17.23 3.21 10.37
C LYS A 200 -16.97 1.72 10.59
N SER A 201 -15.85 1.23 10.07
CA SER A 201 -15.43 -0.18 10.23
C SER A 201 -14.46 -0.39 11.40
N GLU A 202 -14.00 0.69 12.03
CA GLU A 202 -12.91 0.69 13.01
C GLU A 202 -11.63 0.06 12.45
N THR A 203 -11.31 0.42 11.20
CA THR A 203 -10.15 -0.11 10.47
C THR A 203 -9.04 0.92 10.37
N LEU A 204 -7.86 0.55 10.86
CA LEU A 204 -6.60 1.24 10.59
C LEU A 204 -5.93 0.62 9.36
N TYR A 205 -5.53 1.49 8.46
CA TYR A 205 -4.70 1.19 7.30
C TYR A 205 -3.32 1.82 7.49
N ILE A 206 -2.27 1.00 7.34
CA ILE A 206 -0.87 1.45 7.36
C ILE A 206 -0.32 1.24 5.96
N SER A 207 -0.07 2.33 5.24
CA SER A 207 0.46 2.33 3.87
C SER A 207 1.94 2.68 3.89
N MET A 208 2.75 1.97 3.12
CA MET A 208 4.17 2.28 2.95
C MET A 208 4.60 2.03 1.50
N VAL A 209 5.52 2.87 1.03
CA VAL A 209 6.32 2.61 -0.17
C VAL A 209 7.75 2.34 0.29
N ASN A 210 8.30 1.22 -0.13
CA ASN A 210 9.60 0.73 0.32
C ASN A 210 10.52 0.42 -0.87
N SER A 211 11.80 0.26 -0.56
CA SER A 211 12.93 0.28 -1.50
C SER A 211 13.08 1.64 -2.20
N ASP A 212 14.29 1.95 -2.63
CA ASP A 212 14.71 3.21 -3.26
C ASP A 212 15.21 3.01 -4.70
N GLY A 213 14.96 1.83 -5.27
CA GLY A 213 15.38 1.47 -6.62
C GLY A 213 14.52 0.38 -7.27
N ALA A 214 15.14 -0.44 -8.11
CA ALA A 214 14.48 -1.60 -8.71
C ALA A 214 13.99 -2.57 -7.62
N GLY A 215 12.80 -3.13 -7.80
CA GLY A 215 12.12 -3.93 -6.77
C GLY A 215 11.35 -3.11 -5.74
N GLY A 216 11.14 -1.81 -6.00
CA GLY A 216 10.21 -0.95 -5.28
C GLY A 216 8.82 -1.58 -5.10
N TYR A 217 8.23 -1.44 -3.92
CA TYR A 217 6.91 -2.00 -3.63
C TYR A 217 6.10 -1.09 -2.73
N ALA A 218 4.78 -1.15 -2.90
CA ALA A 218 3.82 -0.58 -1.98
C ALA A 218 3.19 -1.70 -1.14
N VAL A 219 2.99 -1.43 0.15
CA VAL A 219 2.32 -2.36 1.06
C VAL A 219 1.25 -1.62 1.86
N LEU A 220 0.11 -2.27 2.04
CA LEU A 220 -0.98 -1.83 2.91
C LEU A 220 -1.26 -2.90 3.96
N PHE A 221 -1.01 -2.60 5.24
CA PHE A 221 -1.44 -3.45 6.36
C PHE A 221 -2.81 -3.02 6.86
N ARG A 222 -3.68 -3.99 7.17
CA ARG A 222 -5.04 -3.76 7.66
C ARG A 222 -5.21 -4.29 9.09
N ILE A 223 -5.62 -3.40 10.00
CA ILE A 223 -5.97 -3.72 11.37
C ILE A 223 -7.42 -3.31 11.59
N GLU A 224 -8.32 -4.26 11.79
CA GLU A 224 -9.75 -3.99 11.98
C GLU A 224 -10.13 -4.37 13.41
N LYS A 225 -10.74 -3.42 14.14
CA LYS A 225 -11.21 -3.61 15.53
C LYS A 225 -10.10 -4.13 16.46
N GLY A 226 -8.87 -3.70 16.23
CA GLY A 226 -7.69 -4.10 17.00
C GLY A 226 -7.10 -5.47 16.64
N GLU A 227 -7.58 -6.12 15.57
CA GLU A 227 -7.05 -7.39 15.09
C GLU A 227 -6.36 -7.20 13.73
N TYR A 228 -5.19 -7.83 13.55
CA TYR A 228 -4.53 -7.87 12.24
C TYR A 228 -5.34 -8.71 11.25
N LYS A 229 -5.68 -8.13 10.10
CA LYS A 229 -6.49 -8.77 9.05
C LYS A 229 -5.70 -9.15 7.79
N GLY A 230 -4.42 -8.82 7.73
CA GLY A 230 -3.57 -9.12 6.58
C GLY A 230 -2.92 -7.88 5.96
N LYS A 231 -2.22 -8.11 4.85
CA LYS A 231 -1.56 -7.10 4.05
C LYS A 231 -1.85 -7.30 2.56
N THR A 232 -1.80 -6.21 1.80
CA THR A 232 -1.75 -6.21 0.34
C THR A 232 -0.39 -5.66 -0.07
N VAL A 233 0.33 -6.38 -0.94
CA VAL A 233 1.65 -5.98 -1.45
C VAL A 233 1.57 -5.93 -2.97
N ILE A 234 2.09 -4.88 -3.57
CA ILE A 234 2.10 -4.68 -5.02
C ILE A 234 3.42 -4.05 -5.45
N MET A 235 3.84 -4.33 -6.68
CA MET A 235 4.94 -3.63 -7.35
C MET A 235 4.32 -2.52 -8.21
N PRO A 236 4.39 -1.26 -7.78
CA PRO A 236 3.65 -0.18 -8.42
C PRO A 236 4.43 0.54 -9.54
N PHE A 237 5.65 0.10 -9.84
CA PHE A 237 6.61 0.74 -10.76
C PHE A 237 7.18 -0.26 -11.77
#